data_AF-A0A673J9X5-F1
#
_entry.id   AF-A0A673J9X5-F1
#
_cell.length_a   1.000
_cell.length_b   1.000
_cell.length_c   1.000
_cell.angle_alpha   90.00
_cell.angle_beta   90.00
_cell.angle_gamma   90.00
#
_symmetry.space_group_name_H-M   'P 1'
#
loop_
_entity.id
_entity.type
_entity.pdbx_description
1 polymer ?
#
loop_
_entity_poly.entity_id
_entity_poly.type
_entity_poly.pdbx_seq_one_letter_code
_entity_poly.pdbx_strand_id
1 'polypeptide(L)'
;TERERDKTAENTGKIKYTLMHAPRGQAPKTPRCPATCSCTKDSAFCVDTKAIPKSFPPGIISLTMVNAAFTEIPEGAFSHMHLLLLNSNTFSLISDDAFAGLGHLQYLFIENNDIQALSKHTFRGLKSLTHLYVLHLPIKPSVISVMIQK
;
A
#
# COMPACT_ATOMS: atom_id res chain seq x y z
N THR A 1 7.30 -32.06 -14.70
CA THR A 1 6.26 -33.07 -14.93
C THR A 1 5.01 -32.30 -15.34
N GLU A 2 4.45 -32.34 -16.55
CA GLU A 2 4.61 -33.11 -17.78
C GLU A 2 4.43 -32.14 -18.98
N ARG A 3 5.09 -32.39 -20.12
CA ARG A 3 4.92 -31.59 -21.36
C ARG A 3 3.78 -32.20 -22.18
N GLU A 4 2.65 -31.51 -22.32
CA GLU A 4 1.61 -31.91 -23.28
C GLU A 4 2.07 -31.58 -24.72
N ARG A 5 2.02 -32.60 -25.60
CA ARG A 5 2.33 -32.51 -27.03
C ARG A 5 1.03 -32.66 -27.79
N ASP A 6 0.68 -31.67 -28.60
CA ASP A 6 -0.48 -31.77 -29.49
C ASP A 6 -0.11 -32.55 -30.77
N LYS A 7 -1.01 -33.43 -31.20
CA LYS A 7 -0.83 -34.31 -32.37
C LYS A 7 -1.69 -33.77 -33.50
N THR A 8 -1.06 -33.08 -34.45
CA THR A 8 -1.72 -32.69 -35.69
C THR A 8 -1.34 -33.66 -36.80
N ALA A 9 -2.35 -34.22 -37.49
CA ALA A 9 -2.15 -35.11 -38.62
C ALA A 9 -1.99 -34.29 -39.91
N GLU A 10 -0.81 -34.31 -40.53
CA GLU A 10 -0.63 -33.86 -41.92
C GLU A 10 -0.87 -35.03 -42.87
N ASN A 11 -1.44 -34.72 -44.04
CA ASN A 11 -1.99 -35.66 -45.04
C ASN A 11 -0.93 -36.52 -45.78
N THR A 12 0.24 -36.72 -45.16
CA THR A 12 1.38 -37.50 -45.66
C THR A 12 1.88 -38.44 -44.57
N GLY A 13 1.00 -39.25 -43.98
CA GLY A 13 1.34 -40.47 -43.21
C GLY A 13 2.34 -40.34 -42.04
N LYS A 14 2.71 -39.14 -41.60
CA LYS A 14 3.68 -38.89 -40.52
C LYS A 14 3.05 -37.97 -39.48
N ILE A 15 2.84 -38.49 -38.29
CA ILE A 15 2.38 -37.72 -37.13
C ILE A 15 3.53 -36.81 -36.69
N LYS A 16 3.33 -35.49 -36.78
CA LYS A 16 4.31 -34.50 -36.32
C LYS A 16 3.95 -34.07 -34.91
N TYR A 17 4.87 -34.25 -33.97
CA TYR A 17 4.71 -33.75 -32.60
C TYR A 17 5.22 -32.32 -32.55
N THR A 18 4.33 -31.35 -32.34
CA THR A 18 4.72 -29.95 -32.15
C THR A 18 4.99 -29.72 -30.66
N LEU A 19 6.19 -29.28 -30.31
CA LEU A 19 6.50 -28.79 -28.96
C LEU A 19 5.80 -27.43 -28.79
N MET A 20 4.71 -27.39 -28.02
CA MET A 20 4.11 -26.13 -27.58
C MET A 20 5.17 -25.36 -26.77
N HIS A 21 5.63 -24.24 -27.31
CA HIS A 21 6.42 -23.30 -26.54
C HIS A 21 5.45 -22.58 -25.61
N ALA A 22 5.59 -22.79 -24.30
CA ALA A 22 4.87 -21.98 -23.32
C ALA A 22 5.17 -20.49 -23.60
N PRO A 23 4.16 -19.59 -23.57
CA PRO A 23 4.44 -18.16 -23.62
C PRO A 23 5.42 -17.86 -22.49
N ARG A 24 6.54 -17.20 -22.81
CA ARG A 24 7.52 -16.77 -21.80
C ARG A 24 6.74 -15.97 -20.77
N GLY A 25 6.55 -16.54 -19.58
CA GLY A 25 6.00 -15.82 -18.45
C GLY A 25 6.85 -14.58 -18.29
N GLN A 26 6.28 -13.41 -18.58
CA GLN A 26 6.97 -12.16 -18.34
C GLN A 26 7.22 -12.13 -16.84
N ALA A 27 8.50 -12.17 -16.44
CA ALA A 27 8.86 -11.99 -15.05
C ALA A 27 8.15 -10.72 -14.55
N PRO A 28 7.54 -10.73 -13.34
CA PRO A 28 6.88 -9.57 -12.80
C PRO A 28 7.83 -8.38 -12.88
N LYS A 29 7.45 -7.34 -13.64
CA LYS A 29 8.26 -6.12 -13.72
C LYS A 29 8.30 -5.54 -12.31
N THR A 30 9.50 -5.49 -11.72
CA THR A 30 9.66 -4.94 -10.38
C THR A 30 9.16 -3.50 -10.38
N PRO A 31 8.25 -3.13 -9.46
CA PRO A 31 7.75 -1.77 -9.41
C PRO A 31 8.91 -0.82 -9.12
N ARG A 32 8.96 0.30 -9.84
CA ARG A 32 9.98 1.33 -9.67
C ARG A 32 9.57 2.29 -8.55
N CYS A 33 10.53 3.02 -8.00
CA CYS A 33 10.25 4.12 -7.08
C CYS A 33 9.38 5.18 -7.79
N PRO A 34 8.32 5.70 -7.15
CA PRO A 34 7.53 6.79 -7.72
C PRO A 34 8.37 8.03 -8.00
N ALA A 35 8.03 8.79 -9.05
CA ALA A 35 8.82 9.95 -9.49
C ALA A 35 8.91 11.08 -8.45
N THR A 36 7.88 11.21 -7.59
CA THR A 36 7.81 12.19 -6.50
C THR A 36 8.43 11.67 -5.21
N CYS A 37 9.09 10.51 -5.24
CA CYS A 37 9.63 9.84 -4.08
C CYS A 37 11.12 9.54 -4.25
N SER A 38 11.85 9.62 -3.15
CA SER A 38 13.19 9.08 -2.99
C SER A 38 13.08 7.79 -2.18
N CYS A 39 13.41 6.65 -2.79
CA CYS A 39 13.35 5.34 -2.15
C CYS A 39 14.73 4.84 -1.77
N THR A 40 14.84 4.24 -0.59
CA THR A 40 15.99 3.45 -0.14
C THR A 40 15.64 1.96 -0.23
N LYS A 41 16.31 1.12 0.57
CA LYS A 41 16.00 -0.31 0.68
C LYS A 41 14.65 -0.58 1.34
N ASP A 42 14.27 0.23 2.33
CA ASP A 42 13.13 -0.02 3.21
C ASP A 42 12.19 1.18 3.39
N SER A 43 12.61 2.36 2.94
CA SER A 43 11.90 3.61 3.16
C SER A 43 11.68 4.39 1.86
N ALA A 44 10.52 5.01 1.74
CA ALA A 44 10.19 5.95 0.68
C ALA A 44 9.85 7.31 1.28
N PHE A 45 10.53 8.35 0.82
CA PHE A 45 10.28 9.73 1.20
C PHE A 45 9.71 10.48 0.00
N CYS A 46 8.44 10.90 0.11
CA CYS A 46 7.72 11.51 -0.99
C CYS A 46 7.37 12.97 -0.69
N VAL A 47 7.56 13.83 -1.69
CA VAL A 47 7.32 15.29 -1.60
C VAL A 47 6.47 15.75 -2.77
N ASP A 48 5.62 16.76 -2.56
CA ASP A 48 4.81 17.38 -3.62
C ASP A 48 3.92 16.38 -4.36
N THR A 49 3.40 15.39 -3.62
CA THR A 49 2.61 14.30 -4.20
C THR A 49 1.19 14.77 -4.51
N LYS A 50 0.74 14.56 -5.75
CA LYS A 50 -0.64 14.87 -6.17
C LYS A 50 -1.65 13.79 -5.78
N ALA A 51 -1.16 12.59 -5.48
CA ALA A 51 -1.94 11.45 -5.06
C ALA A 51 -1.04 10.47 -4.28
N ILE A 52 -1.67 9.58 -3.52
CA ILE A 52 -0.98 8.55 -2.75
C ILE A 52 -0.31 7.55 -3.71
N PRO A 53 1.04 7.40 -3.67
CA PRO A 53 1.72 6.46 -4.54
C PRO A 53 1.38 5.01 -4.17
N LYS A 54 0.93 4.21 -5.15
CA LYS A 54 0.52 2.80 -4.93
C LYS A 54 1.57 1.76 -5.29
N SER A 55 2.66 2.18 -5.93
CA SER A 55 3.68 1.29 -6.50
C SER A 55 5.04 1.62 -5.92
N PHE A 56 5.57 0.74 -5.08
CA PHE A 56 6.91 0.84 -4.52
C PHE A 56 7.73 -0.42 -4.84
N PRO A 57 9.07 -0.30 -4.92
CA PRO A 57 9.93 -1.47 -5.00
C PRO A 57 9.67 -2.46 -3.85
N PRO A 58 9.90 -3.77 -4.06
CA PRO A 58 9.79 -4.74 -2.99
C PRO A 58 10.74 -4.41 -1.84
N GLY A 59 10.24 -4.47 -0.60
CA GLY A 59 11.03 -4.21 0.61
C GLY A 59 10.75 -2.85 1.26
N ILE A 60 10.10 -1.92 0.56
CA ILE A 60 9.62 -0.68 1.18
C ILE A 60 8.53 -1.00 2.21
N ILE A 61 8.79 -0.63 3.45
CA ILE A 61 7.92 -0.85 4.61
C ILE A 61 7.67 0.46 5.38
N SER A 62 8.41 1.51 5.08
CA SER A 62 8.26 2.83 5.68
C SER A 62 7.95 3.87 4.60
N LEU A 63 6.90 4.65 4.81
CA LEU A 63 6.53 5.74 3.91
C LEU A 63 6.39 7.04 4.71
N THR A 64 7.10 8.06 4.23
CA THR A 64 6.95 9.45 4.66
C THR A 64 6.39 10.27 3.52
N MET A 65 5.33 11.02 3.77
CA MET A 65 4.77 11.98 2.81
C MET A 65 4.78 13.39 3.39
N VAL A 66 5.30 14.34 2.62
CA VAL A 66 5.37 15.75 2.98
C VAL A 66 4.81 16.60 1.83
N ASN A 67 4.11 17.67 2.16
CA ASN A 67 3.50 18.59 1.20
C ASN A 67 2.62 17.87 0.16
N ALA A 68 1.71 17.02 0.64
CA ALA A 68 0.68 16.42 -0.20
C ALA A 68 -0.23 17.50 -0.80
N ALA A 69 -0.45 17.44 -2.12
CA ALA A 69 -1.34 18.35 -2.84
C ALA A 69 -2.80 17.84 -2.89
N PHE A 70 -3.17 17.01 -1.92
CA PHE A 70 -4.51 16.45 -1.75
C PHE A 70 -4.86 16.43 -0.26
N THR A 71 -6.15 16.49 0.05
CA THR A 71 -6.63 16.66 1.43
C THR A 71 -7.40 15.45 1.96
N GLU A 72 -7.63 14.43 1.14
CA GLU A 72 -8.40 13.24 1.52
C GLU A 72 -7.55 11.97 1.43
N ILE A 73 -7.61 11.14 2.48
CA ILE A 73 -7.05 9.78 2.47
C ILE A 73 -8.21 8.80 2.22
N PRO A 74 -8.29 8.19 1.03
CA PRO A 74 -9.37 7.26 0.68
C PRO A 74 -9.20 5.89 1.35
N GLU A 75 -10.26 5.07 1.28
CA GLU A 75 -10.24 3.65 1.67
C GLU A 75 -9.06 2.89 1.04
N GLY A 76 -8.37 2.06 1.83
CA GLY A 76 -7.29 1.20 1.35
C GLY A 76 -6.17 1.97 0.65
N ALA A 77 -5.88 3.20 1.11
CA ALA A 77 -4.93 4.11 0.49
C ALA A 77 -3.51 3.55 0.40
N PHE A 78 -3.13 2.71 1.37
CA PHE A 78 -1.76 2.23 1.56
C PHE A 78 -1.71 0.70 1.56
N SER A 79 -0.55 0.13 1.26
CA SER A 79 -0.36 -1.32 1.31
C SER A 79 1.04 -1.68 1.84
N HIS A 80 1.11 -2.78 2.59
CA HIS A 80 2.37 -3.40 3.02
C HIS A 80 3.32 -2.51 3.85
N MET A 81 2.80 -1.54 4.60
CA MET A 81 3.61 -0.62 5.43
C MET A 81 3.64 -1.04 6.91
N HIS A 82 4.80 -0.89 7.54
CA HIS A 82 5.04 -1.01 8.98
C HIS A 82 5.07 0.35 9.69
N LEU A 83 5.48 1.40 8.96
CA LEU A 83 5.56 2.78 9.45
C LEU A 83 4.97 3.75 8.43
N LEU A 84 4.05 4.60 8.87
CA LEU A 84 3.47 5.69 8.10
C LEU A 84 3.69 7.02 8.82
N LEU A 85 4.39 7.94 8.15
CA LEU A 85 4.65 9.31 8.58
C LEU A 85 3.93 10.29 7.65
N LEU A 86 2.77 10.75 8.11
CA LEU A 86 1.84 11.62 7.37
C LEU A 86 1.70 13.00 8.04
N ASN A 87 2.61 13.32 8.95
CA ASN A 87 2.57 14.54 9.74
C ASN A 87 2.77 15.80 8.88
N SER A 88 2.19 16.91 9.32
CA SER A 88 2.38 18.22 8.68
C SER A 88 1.96 18.26 7.21
N ASN A 89 0.83 17.63 6.88
CA ASN A 89 0.15 17.80 5.60
C ASN A 89 -1.17 18.57 5.82
N THR A 90 -1.98 18.72 4.77
CA THR A 90 -3.28 19.41 4.80
C THR A 90 -4.45 18.44 4.71
N PHE A 91 -4.28 17.21 5.25
CA PHE A 91 -5.35 16.22 5.23
C PHE A 91 -6.51 16.69 6.11
N SER A 92 -7.69 16.81 5.54
CA SER A 92 -8.91 17.24 6.23
C SER A 92 -9.92 16.11 6.42
N LEU A 93 -9.82 15.07 5.60
CA LEU A 93 -10.69 13.90 5.63
C LEU A 93 -9.89 12.60 5.56
N ILE A 94 -10.24 11.65 6.43
CA ILE A 94 -9.78 10.26 6.35
C ILE A 94 -11.03 9.39 6.28
N SER A 95 -11.16 8.64 5.19
CA SER A 95 -12.31 7.76 4.99
C SER A 95 -12.31 6.59 5.99
N ASP A 96 -13.49 5.98 6.17
CA ASP A 96 -13.58 4.66 6.78
C ASP A 96 -12.64 3.69 6.04
N ASP A 97 -11.97 2.79 6.78
CA ASP A 97 -11.09 1.79 6.19
C ASP A 97 -9.89 2.34 5.38
N ALA A 98 -9.52 3.61 5.58
CA ALA A 98 -8.37 4.23 4.93
C ALA A 98 -7.07 3.43 5.06
N PHE A 99 -6.90 2.74 6.19
CA PHE A 99 -5.73 1.92 6.50
C PHE A 99 -5.99 0.41 6.39
N ALA A 100 -7.07 0.01 5.71
CA ALA A 100 -7.37 -1.40 5.48
C ALA A 100 -6.23 -2.11 4.75
N GLY A 101 -5.95 -3.36 5.13
CA GLY A 101 -4.85 -4.15 4.60
C GLY A 101 -3.50 -3.91 5.29
N LEU A 102 -3.38 -2.91 6.16
CA LEU A 102 -2.17 -2.63 6.93
C LEU A 102 -2.09 -3.43 8.25
N GLY A 103 -2.27 -4.75 8.18
CA GLY A 103 -2.31 -5.63 9.36
C GLY A 103 -1.00 -5.68 10.16
N HIS A 104 0.12 -5.31 9.55
CA HIS A 104 1.46 -5.27 10.15
C HIS A 104 1.95 -3.85 10.49
N LEU A 105 1.12 -2.83 10.30
CA LEU A 105 1.48 -1.45 10.64
C LEU A 105 1.63 -1.32 12.15
N GLN A 106 2.80 -0.83 12.58
CA GLN A 106 3.13 -0.65 13.99
C GLN A 106 3.05 0.81 14.41
N TYR A 107 3.36 1.72 13.49
CA TYR A 107 3.51 3.14 13.75
C TYR A 107 2.73 3.97 12.72
N LEU A 108 1.82 4.81 13.20
CA LEU A 108 1.04 5.72 12.39
C LEU A 108 1.05 7.13 13.00
N PHE A 109 1.62 8.08 12.26
CA PHE A 109 1.70 9.48 12.65
C PHE A 109 0.96 10.34 11.63
N ILE A 110 -0.08 11.04 12.07
CA ILE A 110 -0.93 11.93 11.27
C ILE A 110 -1.09 13.30 11.95
N GLU A 111 -0.16 13.66 12.83
CA GLU A 111 -0.18 14.92 13.56
C GLU A 111 -0.06 16.14 12.65
N ASN A 112 -0.52 17.30 13.12
CA ASN A 112 -0.43 18.58 12.40
C ASN A 112 -1.08 18.51 11.00
N ASN A 113 -2.26 17.92 10.91
CA ASN A 113 -3.15 17.98 9.75
C ASN A 113 -4.44 18.74 10.11
N ASP A 114 -5.27 19.03 9.12
CA ASP A 114 -6.54 19.76 9.26
C ASP A 114 -7.75 18.83 9.50
N ILE A 115 -7.51 17.66 10.10
CA ILE A 115 -8.51 16.61 10.30
C ILE A 115 -9.54 17.07 11.33
N GLN A 116 -10.79 17.23 10.91
CA GLN A 116 -11.86 17.70 11.79
C GLN A 116 -12.46 16.60 12.67
N ALA A 117 -12.53 15.37 12.14
CA ALA A 117 -13.11 14.24 12.83
C ALA A 117 -12.52 12.93 12.29
N LEU A 118 -12.46 11.93 13.17
CA LEU A 118 -12.12 10.56 12.82
C LEU A 118 -13.31 9.66 13.14
N SER A 119 -13.68 8.85 12.15
CA SER A 119 -14.69 7.82 12.34
C SER A 119 -14.14 6.65 13.16
N LYS A 120 -15.02 5.93 13.85
CA LYS A 120 -14.67 4.70 14.59
C LYS A 120 -14.14 3.57 13.69
N HIS A 121 -14.35 3.65 12.37
CA HIS A 121 -13.85 2.66 11.41
C HIS A 121 -12.57 3.09 10.69
N THR A 122 -12.07 4.30 10.96
CA THR A 122 -10.85 4.82 10.31
C THR A 122 -9.66 3.89 10.48
N PHE A 123 -9.47 3.35 11.69
CA PHE A 123 -8.34 2.51 12.07
C PHE A 123 -8.64 1.00 12.01
N ARG A 124 -9.76 0.61 11.37
CA ARG A 124 -10.16 -0.79 11.31
C ARG A 124 -9.11 -1.63 10.58
N GLY A 125 -8.77 -2.80 11.14
CA GLY A 125 -7.82 -3.74 10.55
C GLY A 125 -6.35 -3.50 10.92
N LEU A 126 -6.03 -2.47 11.72
CA LEU A 126 -4.69 -2.17 12.22
C LEU A 126 -4.29 -3.08 13.40
N LYS A 127 -4.18 -4.38 13.15
CA LYS A 127 -4.01 -5.43 14.18
C LYS A 127 -2.70 -5.36 14.96
N SER A 128 -1.65 -4.82 14.36
CA SER A 128 -0.30 -4.77 14.95
C SER A 128 0.10 -3.36 15.41
N LEU A 129 -0.86 -2.43 15.45
CA LEU A 129 -0.57 -1.03 15.76
C LEU A 129 -0.18 -0.89 17.23
N THR A 130 0.99 -0.29 17.45
CA THR A 130 1.54 -0.06 18.80
C THR A 130 1.58 1.41 19.13
N HIS A 131 1.73 2.27 18.13
CA HIS A 131 1.86 3.71 18.27
C HIS A 131 0.97 4.44 17.27
N LEU A 132 0.05 5.26 17.78
CA LEU A 132 -0.85 6.09 16.98
C LEU A 132 -0.81 7.53 17.49
N TYR A 133 -0.51 8.46 16.59
CA TYR A 133 -0.51 9.89 16.85
C TYR A 133 -1.37 10.59 15.80
N VAL A 134 -2.48 11.21 16.20
CA VAL A 134 -3.51 11.66 15.25
C VAL A 134 -3.86 13.16 15.31
N LEU A 135 -3.56 13.88 16.38
CA LEU A 135 -3.98 15.28 16.54
C LEU A 135 -3.09 16.03 17.54
N HIS A 136 -2.95 17.35 17.36
CA HIS A 136 -2.35 18.27 18.34
C HIS A 136 -3.41 18.80 19.32
N LEU A 137 -4.29 17.94 19.84
CA LEU A 137 -5.25 18.29 20.90
C LEU A 137 -5.42 17.09 21.85
N PRO A 138 -5.73 17.32 23.14
CA PRO A 138 -5.65 16.30 24.18
C PRO A 138 -6.87 15.35 24.10
N ILE A 139 -6.97 14.56 23.03
CA ILE A 139 -7.84 13.40 23.04
C ILE A 139 -7.25 12.42 24.05
N LYS A 140 -8.05 12.05 25.05
CA LYS A 140 -7.63 11.07 26.06
C LYS A 140 -7.20 9.79 25.33
N PRO A 141 -6.01 9.23 25.63
CA PRO A 141 -5.52 7.99 25.02
C PRO A 141 -6.53 6.84 25.05
N SER A 142 -7.44 6.83 26.03
CA SER A 142 -8.52 5.86 26.15
C SER A 142 -9.51 5.84 24.96
N VAL A 143 -9.77 6.98 24.31
CA VAL A 143 -10.66 7.04 23.13
C VAL A 143 -9.97 6.44 21.90
N ILE A 144 -8.69 6.70 21.75
CA ILE A 144 -7.86 6.19 20.66
C ILE A 144 -7.72 4.66 20.78
N SER A 145 -7.45 4.16 21.99
CA SER A 145 -7.40 2.71 22.25
C SER A 145 -8.72 2.01 21.92
N VAL A 146 -9.88 2.65 22.20
CA VAL A 146 -11.21 2.09 21.86
C VAL A 146 -11.46 2.06 20.35
N MET A 147 -10.89 3.00 19.58
CA MET A 147 -11.00 3.00 18.11
C MET A 147 -10.09 1.95 17.45
N ILE A 148 -8.95 1.60 18.07
CA ILE A 148 -8.05 0.55 17.58
C ILE A 148 -8.53 -0.84 18.03
N GLN A 149 -9.09 -0.98 19.23
CA GLN A 149 -9.59 -2.24 19.78
C GLN A 149 -11.03 -2.54 19.30
N LYS A 150 -11.19 -2.93 18.03
CA LYS A 150 -12.32 -3.75 17.54
C LYS A 150 -11.90 -4.66 16.39
#